data_AF-A0A958BW03-F1
#
_entry.id   AF-A0A958BW03-F1
#
_cell.length_a   1.000
_cell.length_b   1.000
_cell.length_c   1.000
_cell.angle_alpha   90.00
_cell.angle_beta   90.00
_cell.angle_gamma   90.00
#
_symmetry.space_group_name_H-M   'P 1'
#
loop_
_entity.id
_entity.type
_entity.pdbx_description
1 polymer ?
#
loop_
_entity_poly.entity_id
_entity_poly.type
_entity_poly.pdbx_seq_one_letter_code
_entity_poly.pdbx_strand_id
1 'polypeptide(L)' 'DYLMPGPAELPDMESVVLEFPSSNGPYGVKGVGEMTANCPIPAIVNAINNALGVRITTLPVTPEVVLRALEEKEGQV' A
#
# COMPACT_ATOMS: atom_id res chain seq x y z
N ASP A 1 -6.55 15.01 -13.96
CA ASP A 1 -5.13 14.64 -14.10
C ASP A 1 -4.92 13.17 -13.81
N TYR A 2 -3.97 12.53 -14.50
CA TYR A 2 -3.53 11.16 -14.22
C TYR A 2 -2.15 11.24 -13.57
N LEU A 3 -2.15 11.38 -12.25
CA LEU A 3 -0.92 11.63 -11.50
C LEU A 3 -0.07 10.35 -11.45
N MET A 4 1.18 10.48 -11.87
CA MET A 4 2.22 9.48 -11.69
C MET A 4 3.20 10.00 -10.65
N PRO A 5 3.60 9.18 -9.65
CA PRO A 5 4.52 9.63 -8.63
C PRO A 5 5.89 9.95 -9.22
N GLY A 6 6.41 11.13 -8.90
CA GLY A 6 7.77 11.55 -9.20
C GLY A 6 8.78 11.02 -8.17
N PRO A 7 10.09 11.20 -8.42
CA PRO A 7 11.15 10.68 -7.54
C PRO A 7 11.06 11.18 -6.09
N ALA A 8 10.55 12.40 -5.87
CA ALA A 8 10.43 12.99 -4.54
C ALA A 8 9.24 12.44 -3.72
N GLU A 9 8.33 11.70 -4.34
CA GLU A 9 7.13 11.13 -3.70
C GLU A 9 7.36 9.66 -3.29
N LEU A 10 8.48 9.06 -3.69
CA LEU A 10 8.82 7.70 -3.32
C LEU A 10 9.38 7.66 -1.88
N PRO A 11 8.88 6.76 -1.03
CA PRO A 11 9.47 6.55 0.29
C PRO A 11 10.80 5.79 0.17
N ASP A 12 11.60 5.82 1.23
CA ASP A 12 12.71 4.89 1.38
C ASP A 12 12.18 3.45 1.43
N MET A 13 12.70 2.57 0.57
CA MET A 13 12.28 1.19 0.47
C MET A 13 13.41 0.24 0.89
N GLU A 14 13.14 -0.58 1.91
CA GLU A 14 13.98 -1.72 2.25
C GLU A 14 13.41 -2.97 1.58
N SER A 15 14.28 -3.75 0.92
CA SER A 15 13.90 -5.02 0.30
C SER A 15 14.72 -6.17 0.87
N VAL A 16 14.04 -7.27 1.17
CA VAL A 16 14.65 -8.49 1.70
C VAL A 16 14.33 -9.64 0.75
N VAL A 17 15.37 -10.34 0.31
CA VAL A 17 15.22 -11.55 -0.52
C VAL A 17 15.05 -12.75 0.40
N LEU A 18 13.92 -13.43 0.26
CA LEU A 18 13.61 -14.64 1.00
C LEU A 18 13.70 -15.86 0.07
N GLU A 19 14.57 -16.80 0.43
CA GLU A 19 14.83 -17.99 -0.38
C GLU A 19 14.03 -19.19 0.13
N PHE A 20 12.96 -19.52 -0.59
CA PHE A 20 12.16 -20.72 -0.36
C PHE A 20 11.96 -21.46 -1.68
N PRO A 21 12.81 -22.46 -2.01
CA PRO A 21 12.79 -23.12 -3.31
C PRO A 21 11.42 -23.76 -3.65
N SER A 22 10.99 -23.59 -4.90
CA SER A 22 9.82 -24.28 -5.49
C SER A 22 10.26 -25.54 -6.23
N SER A 23 9.55 -26.66 -6.03
CA SER A 23 9.77 -27.88 -6.83
C SER A 23 9.43 -27.71 -8.31
N ASN A 24 8.64 -26.70 -8.66
CA ASN A 24 8.05 -26.52 -9.99
C ASN A 24 8.72 -25.39 -10.79
N GLY A 25 9.62 -24.63 -10.17
CA GLY A 25 10.30 -23.50 -10.80
C GLY A 25 11.71 -23.89 -11.27
N PRO A 26 12.19 -23.37 -12.41
CA PRO A 26 13.59 -23.55 -12.80
C PRO A 26 14.49 -22.99 -11.69
N TYR A 27 15.50 -23.77 -11.30
CA TYR A 27 16.42 -23.43 -10.21
C TYR A 27 15.74 -23.12 -8.86
N GLY A 28 14.49 -23.57 -8.64
CA GLY A 28 13.75 -23.30 -7.42
C GLY A 28 13.06 -21.93 -7.36
N VAL A 29 13.09 -21.13 -8.43
CA VAL A 29 12.60 -19.75 -8.45
C VAL A 29 11.06 -19.67 -8.38
N LYS A 30 10.56 -18.59 -7.77
CA LYS A 30 9.14 -18.19 -7.77
C LYS A 30 9.00 -16.81 -8.42
N GLY A 31 7.85 -16.54 -9.02
CA GLY A 31 7.53 -15.21 -9.53
C GLY A 31 7.34 -14.21 -8.38
N VAL A 32 7.95 -13.03 -8.49
CA VAL A 32 7.91 -11.99 -7.43
C VAL A 32 7.20 -10.70 -7.84
N GLY A 33 7.11 -10.41 -9.15
CA GLY A 33 6.67 -9.10 -9.66
C GLY A 33 5.31 -8.65 -9.13
N GLU A 34 4.26 -9.46 -9.33
CA GLU A 34 2.91 -9.12 -8.87
C GLU A 34 2.78 -9.10 -7.35
N MET A 35 3.51 -9.98 -6.64
CA MET A 35 3.49 -10.01 -5.18
C MET A 35 3.99 -8.68 -4.62
N THR A 36 5.09 -8.16 -5.15
CA THR A 36 5.64 -6.86 -4.73
C THR A 36 4.82 -5.66 -5.20
N ALA A 37 4.06 -5.79 -6.29
CA ALA A 37 3.21 -4.72 -6.81
C ALA A 37 1.87 -4.59 -6.07
N ASN A 38 1.28 -5.72 -5.64
CA ASN A 38 -0.05 -5.74 -5.04
C ASN A 38 -0.04 -5.43 -3.53
N CYS A 39 1.02 -5.83 -2.81
CA CYS A 39 1.13 -5.68 -1.36
C CYS A 39 1.17 -4.22 -0.82
N PRO A 40 1.78 -3.23 -1.52
CA PRO A 40 1.87 -1.86 -1.01
C PRO A 40 0.51 -1.21 -0.76
N ILE A 41 -0.49 -1.46 -1.62
CA ILE A 41 -1.82 -0.82 -1.52
C ILE A 41 -2.50 -1.12 -0.16
N PRO A 42 -2.74 -2.38 0.23
CA PRO A 42 -3.33 -2.68 1.53
C PRO A 42 -2.40 -2.33 2.71
N ALA A 43 -1.07 -2.40 2.53
CA ALA A 43 -0.13 -2.01 3.58
C ALA A 43 -0.26 -0.52 3.94
N ILE A 44 -0.33 0.36 2.93
CA ILE A 44 -0.51 1.81 3.11
C ILE A 44 -1.88 2.11 3.75
N VAL A 45 -2.97 1.50 3.26
CA VAL A 45 -4.31 1.70 3.82
C VAL A 45 -4.36 1.27 5.30
N ASN A 46 -3.75 0.13 5.64
CA ASN A 46 -3.67 -0.34 7.02
C ASN A 46 -2.81 0.59 7.89
N ALA A 47 -1.73 1.16 7.36
CA ALA A 47 -0.89 2.12 8.07
C ALA A 47 -1.68 3.41 8.40
N ILE A 48 -2.49 3.90 7.46
CA ILE A 48 -3.39 5.06 7.69
C ILE A 48 -4.40 4.73 8.80
N ASN A 49 -5.05 3.56 8.72
CA ASN A 49 -5.97 3.12 9.77
C ASN A 49 -5.27 2.98 11.13
N ASN A 50 -4.05 2.44 11.18
CA ASN A 50 -3.28 2.31 12.40
C ASN A 50 -2.89 3.69 13.00
N ALA A 51 -2.55 4.66 12.16
CA ALA A 51 -2.15 5.99 12.60
C ALA A 51 -3.34 6.86 13.06
N LEU A 52 -4.47 6.78 12.37
CA LEU A 52 -5.59 7.70 12.53
C LEU A 52 -6.84 7.06 13.15
N GLY A 53 -6.91 5.72 13.19
CA GLY A 53 -8.10 4.98 13.63
C GLY A 53 -9.31 5.13 12.70
N VAL A 54 -9.07 5.38 11.40
CA VAL A 54 -10.12 5.49 10.37
C VAL A 54 -10.02 4.38 9.35
N ARG A 55 -11.16 3.77 8.99
CA ARG A 55 -11.22 2.67 8.03
C ARG A 55 -11.55 3.21 6.63
N ILE A 56 -10.56 3.24 5.74
CA ILE A 56 -10.74 3.66 4.34
C ILE A 56 -10.86 2.42 3.45
N THR A 57 -11.91 2.35 2.64
CA THR A 57 -12.16 1.23 1.69
C THR A 57 -12.27 1.68 0.24
N THR A 58 -11.95 2.95 -0.04
CA THR A 58 -12.02 3.56 -1.38
C THR A 58 -10.63 4.00 -1.82
N LEU A 59 -10.30 3.75 -3.08
CA LEU A 59 -9.05 4.15 -3.73
C LEU A 59 -9.35 5.10 -4.90
N PRO A 60 -8.42 6.02 -5.24
CA PRO A 60 -7.17 6.33 -4.55
C PRO A 60 -7.40 7.01 -3.19
N VAL A 61 -6.49 6.80 -2.24
CA VAL A 61 -6.55 7.49 -0.92
C VAL A 61 -5.98 8.89 -1.05
N THR A 62 -6.79 9.83 -1.54
CA THR A 62 -6.40 11.23 -1.67
C THR A 62 -6.52 11.96 -0.32
N PRO A 63 -5.89 13.15 -0.16
CA PRO A 63 -6.04 13.96 1.05
C PRO A 63 -7.50 14.24 1.42
N GLU A 64 -8.39 14.43 0.43
CA GLU A 64 -9.82 14.69 0.66
C GLU A 64 -10.55 13.45 1.21
N VAL A 65 -10.16 12.25 0.80
CA VAL A 65 -10.70 10.99 1.35
C VAL A 65 -10.28 10.85 2.81
N VAL A 66 -9.02 11.18 3.13
CA VAL A 66 -8.50 11.14 4.51
C VAL A 66 -9.19 12.18 5.39
N LEU A 67 -9.32 13.42 4.90
CA LEU A 67 -10.00 14.50 5.62
C LEU A 67 -11.44 14.13 5.97
N ARG A 68 -12.21 13.64 4.99
CA ARG A 68 -13.59 13.23 5.22
C ARG A 68 -13.71 12.11 6.25
N ALA A 69 -12.82 11.12 6.19
CA ALA A 69 -12.80 10.03 7.16
C ALA A 69 -12.52 10.52 8.60
N LEU A 70 -11.75 11.61 8.75
CA LEU A 70 -11.52 12.26 10.04
C LEU A 70 -12.75 13.06 10.50
N GLU A 71 -13.40 13.82 9.61
CA GLU A 71 -14.62 14.57 9.92
C GLU A 71 -15.78 13.64 10.35
N GLU A 72 -15.96 12.51 9.65
CA GLU A 72 -16.94 11.47 10.00
C GLU A 72 -16.63 10.85 11.38
N LYS A 73 -15.35 10.64 11.69
CA LYS A 73 -14.91 10.14 13.00
C LYS A 73 -15.19 11.15 14.13
N GLU A 74 -15.06 12.45 13.85
CA GLU A 74 -15.29 13.53 14.82
C GLU A 74 -16.79 13.91 14.94
N GLY A 75 -17.67 13.34 14.12
CA GLY A 75 -19.10 13.65 14.10
C GLY A 75 -19.42 15.03 13.51
N GLN A 76 -18.53 15.54 12.66
CA GLN A 76 -18.72 16.82 11.96
C GLN A 76 -19.54 16.66 10.66
N VAL A 77 -19.80 15.42 10.24
CA VAL A 77 -20.67 15.00 9.12
C VAL A 77 -21.45 13.76 9.53
#